data_AF-A0A4Y2M9B6-F1
#
_entry.id   AF-A0A4Y2M9B6-F1
#
_cell.length_a   1.000
_cell.length_b   1.000
_cell.length_c   1.000
_cell.angle_alpha   90.00
_cell.angle_beta   90.00
_cell.angle_gamma   90.00
#
_symmetry.space_group_name_H-M   'P 1'
#
loop_
_entity.id
_entity.type
_entity.pdbx_description
1 polymer ?
#
loop_
_entity_poly.entity_id
_entity_poly.type
_entity_poly.pdbx_seq_one_letter_code
_entity_poly.pdbx_strand_id
1 'polypeptide(L)'
;MFQTYRDPVLKRKLNKLNKQIKKLDQKIETDAFTNELLNVNATDGTVWKFVTPFKKKTKSIPSLNGPGGITNTDLEKANFLAESLETQFTLNNITNPDTEELVAESVMRFRTEANSVCKDFDPPLPSEVLDCIKSLSINKAPGIDGINNKMIKNLPLHTILTITTIIHKIMTLGHFPTRWKTATVVPILKPGKDPTDTTSYRPISLLPSLSKIAEHLI
;
A
#
# COMPACT_ATOMS: atom_id res chain seq x y z
N MET A 1 -26.30 25.52 18.82
CA MET A 1 -27.70 25.19 19.19
C MET A 1 -27.97 23.70 19.37
N PHE A 2 -27.64 22.78 18.44
CA PHE A 2 -27.81 21.33 18.71
C PHE A 2 -26.80 20.80 19.76
N GLN A 3 -25.55 21.27 19.73
CA GLN A 3 -24.53 20.88 20.72
C GLN A 3 -24.92 21.22 22.16
N THR A 4 -25.81 22.20 22.35
CA THR A 4 -26.30 22.64 23.67
C THR A 4 -27.59 21.94 24.12
N TYR A 5 -28.56 21.70 23.22
CA TYR A 5 -29.88 21.18 23.61
C TYR A 5 -30.17 19.73 23.17
N ARG A 6 -29.34 19.14 22.30
CA ARG A 6 -29.49 17.77 21.76
C ARG A 6 -30.89 17.41 21.20
N ASP A 7 -31.67 18.41 20.79
CA ASP A 7 -33.02 18.21 20.24
C ASP A 7 -32.99 17.38 18.93
N PRO A 8 -33.66 16.21 18.88
CA PRO A 8 -33.75 15.37 17.70
C PRO A 8 -34.37 16.05 16.47
N VAL A 9 -35.32 16.97 16.64
CA VAL A 9 -36.02 17.67 15.56
C VAL A 9 -35.07 18.65 14.87
N LEU A 10 -34.31 19.42 15.66
CA LEU A 10 -33.27 20.31 15.14
C LEU A 10 -32.16 19.54 14.42
N LYS A 11 -31.74 18.37 14.94
CA LYS A 11 -30.76 17.50 14.27
C LYS A 11 -31.26 17.02 12.91
N ARG A 12 -32.51 16.60 12.80
CA ARG A 12 -33.12 16.19 11.51
C ARG A 12 -33.15 17.35 10.52
N LYS A 13 -33.55 18.55 10.95
CA LYS A 13 -33.58 19.75 10.09
C LYS A 13 -32.18 20.11 9.58
N LEU A 14 -31.18 20.09 10.46
CA LEU A 14 -29.76 20.29 10.10
C LEU A 14 -29.27 19.24 9.09
N ASN A 15 -29.50 17.95 9.36
CA ASN A 15 -29.08 16.88 8.46
C ASN A 15 -29.76 16.98 7.08
N LYS A 16 -31.05 17.35 7.03
CA LYS A 16 -31.78 17.60 5.79
C LYS A 16 -31.15 18.73 5.00
N LEU A 17 -30.85 19.85 5.66
CA LEU A 17 -30.22 21.02 5.02
C LEU A 17 -28.81 20.67 4.52
N ASN A 18 -27.99 20.00 5.33
CA ASN A 18 -26.66 19.51 4.92
C ASN A 18 -26.73 18.56 3.72
N LYS A 19 -27.75 17.69 3.66
CA LYS A 19 -27.95 16.80 2.51
C LYS A 19 -28.35 17.58 1.25
N GLN A 20 -29.15 18.63 1.38
CA GLN A 20 -29.49 19.52 0.27
C GLN A 20 -28.28 20.30 -0.23
N ILE A 21 -27.49 20.88 0.69
CA ILE A 21 -26.23 21.57 0.37
C ILE A 21 -25.30 20.63 -0.40
N LYS A 22 -25.01 19.43 0.13
CA LYS A 22 -24.16 18.45 -0.56
C LYS A 22 -24.65 18.07 -1.95
N LYS A 23 -25.97 17.96 -2.15
CA LYS A 23 -26.56 17.68 -3.47
C LYS A 23 -26.37 18.84 -4.44
N LEU A 24 -26.53 20.07 -3.96
CA LEU A 24 -26.33 21.28 -4.76
C LEU A 24 -24.85 21.44 -5.13
N ASP A 25 -23.94 21.26 -4.18
CA ASP A 25 -22.50 21.30 -4.41
C ASP A 25 -22.09 20.29 -5.49
N GLN A 26 -22.54 19.03 -5.35
CA GLN A 26 -22.29 18.00 -6.36
C GLN A 26 -22.80 18.40 -7.74
N LYS A 27 -24.00 19.00 -7.81
CA LYS A 27 -24.58 19.44 -9.07
C LYS A 27 -23.75 20.57 -9.69
N ILE A 28 -23.36 21.57 -8.89
CA ILE A 28 -22.52 22.69 -9.35
C ILE A 28 -21.17 22.16 -9.86
N GLU A 29 -20.54 21.24 -9.14
CA GLU A 29 -19.28 20.62 -9.55
C GLU A 29 -19.43 19.84 -10.86
N THR A 30 -20.50 19.05 -11.02
CA THR A 30 -20.74 18.31 -12.27
C THR A 30 -21.05 19.23 -13.44
N ASP A 31 -21.84 20.28 -13.22
CA ASP A 31 -22.20 21.25 -14.26
C ASP A 31 -20.97 22.08 -14.67
N ALA A 32 -20.13 22.49 -13.72
CA ALA A 32 -18.87 23.17 -14.02
C ALA A 32 -17.91 22.28 -14.81
N PHE A 33 -17.73 21.02 -14.39
CA PHE A 33 -16.85 20.07 -15.08
C PHE A 33 -17.33 19.73 -16.49
N THR A 34 -18.64 19.53 -16.68
CA THR A 34 -19.21 19.29 -18.02
C THR A 34 -19.05 20.49 -18.94
N ASN A 35 -19.29 21.71 -18.43
CA ASN A 35 -19.03 22.92 -19.19
C ASN A 35 -17.55 23.09 -19.55
N GLU A 36 -16.63 22.76 -18.64
CA GLU A 36 -15.20 22.76 -18.94
C GLU A 36 -14.87 21.77 -20.06
N LEU A 37 -15.36 20.53 -19.98
CA LEU A 37 -15.16 19.51 -21.02
C LEU A 37 -15.69 19.92 -22.40
N LEU A 38 -16.86 20.58 -22.45
CA LEU A 38 -17.46 21.03 -23.72
C LEU A 38 -16.66 22.17 -24.38
N ASN A 39 -15.99 23.00 -23.58
CA ASN A 39 -15.23 24.16 -24.06
C ASN A 39 -13.74 23.85 -24.33
N VAL A 40 -13.28 22.63 -24.00
CA VAL A 40 -11.90 22.20 -24.25
C VAL A 40 -11.71 21.89 -25.75
N ASN A 41 -10.72 22.53 -26.36
CA ASN A 41 -10.38 22.42 -27.78
C ASN A 41 -8.88 22.09 -27.99
N ALA A 42 -8.60 21.30 -29.02
CA ALA A 42 -7.26 20.88 -29.42
C ALA A 42 -6.43 22.01 -30.05
N THR A 43 -7.06 23.05 -30.62
CA THR A 43 -6.36 24.06 -31.43
C THR A 43 -5.92 25.31 -30.68
N ASP A 44 -6.49 25.62 -29.52
CA ASP A 44 -6.25 26.86 -28.75
C ASP A 44 -5.43 26.65 -27.46
N GLY A 45 -4.96 25.41 -27.23
CA GLY A 45 -4.18 25.03 -26.06
C GLY A 45 -4.99 24.85 -24.77
N THR A 46 -6.33 24.98 -24.80
CA THR A 46 -7.19 24.71 -23.64
C THR A 46 -7.13 23.25 -23.22
N VAL A 47 -7.05 22.31 -24.19
CA VAL A 47 -6.73 20.90 -23.91
C VAL A 47 -5.48 20.80 -23.04
N TRP A 48 -4.37 21.43 -23.43
CA TRP A 48 -3.12 21.33 -22.66
C TRP A 48 -3.26 21.87 -21.24
N LYS A 49 -3.96 22.99 -21.04
CA LYS A 49 -4.24 23.53 -19.69
C LYS A 49 -5.08 22.55 -18.86
N PHE A 50 -6.09 21.93 -19.47
CA PHE A 50 -6.91 20.90 -18.84
C PHE A 50 -6.09 19.66 -18.47
N VAL A 51 -5.25 19.12 -19.38
CA VAL A 51 -4.52 17.86 -19.12
C VAL A 51 -3.35 18.03 -18.16
N THR A 52 -2.75 19.22 -18.07
CA THR A 52 -1.50 19.45 -17.34
C THR A 52 -1.57 19.13 -15.84
N PRO A 53 -2.62 19.53 -15.10
CA PRO A 53 -2.82 19.11 -13.72
C PRO A 53 -2.94 17.60 -13.52
N PHE A 54 -3.45 16.87 -14.52
CA PHE A 54 -3.58 15.41 -14.48
C PHE A 54 -2.26 14.69 -14.81
N LYS A 55 -1.25 15.39 -15.37
CA LYS A 55 0.07 14.81 -15.56
C LYS A 55 0.72 14.56 -14.20
N LYS A 56 1.09 13.31 -13.97
CA LYS A 56 1.79 12.89 -12.75
C LYS A 56 3.13 13.62 -12.66
N LYS A 57 3.33 14.43 -11.61
CA LYS A 57 4.64 15.02 -11.33
C LYS A 57 5.59 13.91 -10.90
N THR A 58 6.44 13.46 -11.80
CA THR A 58 7.47 12.44 -11.52
C THR A 58 8.70 13.10 -10.93
N LYS A 59 9.09 12.72 -9.71
CA LYS A 59 10.44 13.00 -9.22
C LYS A 59 11.37 11.96 -9.84
N SER A 60 12.11 12.36 -10.86
CA SER A 60 13.10 11.47 -11.48
C SER A 60 14.30 11.31 -10.56
N ILE A 61 14.81 10.09 -10.45
CA ILE A 61 16.09 9.82 -9.78
C ILE A 61 17.18 10.36 -10.71
N PRO A 62 18.09 11.23 -10.22
CA PRO A 62 19.17 11.75 -11.04
C PRO A 62 20.14 10.63 -11.43
N SER A 63 21.19 10.97 -12.16
CA SER A 63 22.29 10.05 -12.43
C SER A 63 22.88 9.54 -11.12
N LEU A 64 23.14 8.23 -11.05
CA LEU A 64 23.67 7.58 -9.86
C LEU A 64 25.13 7.22 -10.07
N ASN A 65 25.92 7.39 -9.01
CA ASN A 65 27.30 6.91 -8.95
C ASN A 65 27.26 5.48 -8.38
N GLY A 66 27.56 4.49 -9.20
CA GLY A 66 27.67 3.10 -8.77
C GLY A 66 29.04 2.49 -9.06
N PRO A 67 29.23 1.21 -8.73
CA PRO A 67 30.52 0.53 -8.88
C PRO A 67 31.02 0.48 -10.32
N GLY A 68 30.12 0.54 -11.31
CA GLY A 68 30.44 0.60 -12.74
C GLY A 68 30.57 2.01 -13.35
N GLY A 69 30.51 3.08 -12.54
CA GLY A 69 30.56 4.47 -13.00
C GLY A 69 29.23 5.22 -12.88
N ILE A 70 29.06 6.30 -13.65
CA ILE A 70 27.85 7.14 -13.65
C ILE A 70 26.81 6.54 -14.59
N THR A 71 25.59 6.29 -14.11
CA THR A 71 24.50 5.76 -14.95
C THR A 71 23.35 6.73 -15.11
N ASN A 72 22.74 6.69 -16.30
CA ASN A 72 21.63 7.59 -16.67
C ASN A 72 20.34 6.82 -16.97
N THR A 73 20.41 5.52 -17.26
CA THR A 73 19.25 4.71 -17.60
C THR A 73 18.51 4.24 -16.35
N ASP A 74 17.18 4.16 -16.41
CA ASP A 74 16.38 3.76 -15.25
C ASP A 74 16.64 2.31 -14.81
N LEU A 75 16.97 1.42 -15.76
CA LEU A 75 17.33 0.03 -15.48
C LEU A 75 18.64 -0.06 -14.69
N GLU A 76 19.69 0.63 -15.15
CA GLU A 76 20.98 0.63 -14.45
C GLU A 76 20.87 1.28 -13.08
N LYS A 77 20.13 2.39 -12.96
CA LYS A 77 19.85 3.03 -11.66
C LYS A 77 19.16 2.08 -10.69
N ALA A 78 18.16 1.32 -11.18
CA ALA A 78 17.47 0.33 -10.36
C ALA A 78 18.41 -0.78 -9.89
N ASN A 79 19.29 -1.27 -10.77
CA ASN A 79 20.29 -2.29 -10.42
C ASN A 79 21.31 -1.78 -9.39
N PHE A 80 21.84 -0.57 -9.57
CA PHE A 80 22.77 0.05 -8.60
C PHE A 80 22.15 0.24 -7.22
N LEU A 81 20.87 0.63 -7.18
CA LEU A 81 20.14 0.71 -5.92
C LEU A 81 19.92 -0.69 -5.33
N ALA A 82 19.58 -1.69 -6.14
CA ALA A 82 19.39 -3.06 -5.65
C ALA A 82 20.68 -3.63 -5.03
N GLU A 83 21.82 -3.48 -5.71
CA GLU A 83 23.14 -3.93 -5.22
C GLU A 83 23.55 -3.19 -3.92
N SER A 84 23.35 -1.87 -3.88
CA SER A 84 23.60 -1.07 -2.68
C SER A 84 22.75 -1.52 -1.50
N LEU A 85 21.47 -1.83 -1.74
CA LEU A 85 20.57 -2.34 -0.70
C LEU A 85 20.97 -3.74 -0.26
N GLU A 86 21.27 -4.65 -1.19
CA GLU A 86 21.74 -6.00 -0.86
C GLU A 86 22.97 -5.96 0.06
N THR A 87 23.93 -5.09 -0.25
CA THR A 87 25.12 -4.87 0.58
C THR A 87 24.75 -4.36 1.99
N GLN A 88 23.81 -3.41 2.08
CA GLN A 88 23.34 -2.84 3.35
C GLN A 88 22.56 -3.84 4.24
N PHE A 89 21.90 -4.82 3.64
CA PHE A 89 21.10 -5.84 4.35
C PHE A 89 21.85 -7.16 4.54
N THR A 90 23.19 -7.15 4.50
CA THR A 90 24.01 -8.30 4.87
C THR A 90 24.13 -8.46 6.39
N LEU A 91 24.33 -9.70 6.84
CA LEU A 91 24.54 -10.00 8.26
C LEU A 91 25.85 -9.35 8.75
N ASN A 92 25.83 -8.79 9.95
CA ASN A 92 27.04 -8.32 10.60
C ASN A 92 27.97 -9.51 10.86
N ASN A 93 29.27 -9.33 10.67
CA ASN A 93 30.29 -10.35 10.94
C ASN A 93 30.64 -10.43 12.44
N ILE A 94 29.61 -10.46 13.30
CA ILE A 94 29.74 -10.59 14.75
C ILE A 94 29.30 -12.00 15.10
N THR A 95 30.26 -12.90 15.32
CA THR A 95 29.98 -14.30 15.64
C THR A 95 30.42 -14.60 17.07
N ASN A 96 29.53 -15.19 17.87
CA ASN A 96 29.85 -15.75 19.19
C ASN A 96 29.42 -17.22 19.16
N PRO A 97 30.36 -18.19 19.28
CA PRO A 97 30.06 -19.62 19.18
C PRO A 97 28.95 -20.09 20.12
N ASP A 98 28.98 -19.66 21.38
CA ASP A 98 27.99 -20.06 22.39
C ASP A 98 26.59 -19.54 22.04
N THR A 99 26.52 -18.33 21.48
CA THR A 99 25.25 -17.73 21.05
C THR A 99 24.69 -18.43 19.82
N GLU A 100 25.53 -18.75 18.85
CA GLU A 100 25.14 -19.49 17.64
C GLU A 100 24.61 -20.88 18.00
N GLU A 101 25.25 -21.58 18.93
CA GLU A 101 24.81 -22.90 19.40
C GLU A 101 23.44 -22.82 20.11
N LEU A 102 23.26 -21.87 21.04
CA LEU A 102 21.98 -21.65 21.71
C LEU A 102 20.84 -21.31 20.73
N VAL A 103 21.13 -20.49 19.72
CA VAL A 103 20.14 -20.13 18.68
C VAL A 103 19.82 -21.35 17.82
N ALA A 104 20.82 -22.11 17.38
CA ALA A 104 20.64 -23.30 16.57
C ALA A 104 19.77 -24.35 17.29
N GLU A 105 20.06 -24.61 18.58
CA GLU A 105 19.23 -25.50 19.39
C GLU A 105 17.79 -25.00 19.51
N SER A 106 17.61 -23.70 19.78
CA SER A 106 16.28 -23.09 19.90
C SER A 106 15.46 -23.23 18.61
N VAL A 107 16.08 -22.97 17.45
CA VAL A 107 15.45 -23.12 16.14
C VAL A 107 15.10 -24.58 15.85
N MET A 108 15.97 -25.53 16.21
CA MET A 108 15.71 -26.96 16.02
C MET A 108 14.57 -27.46 16.90
N ARG A 109 14.51 -27.05 18.18
CA ARG A 109 13.38 -27.35 19.07
C ARG A 109 12.08 -26.81 18.48
N PHE A 110 12.06 -25.53 18.10
CA PHE A 110 10.88 -24.90 17.49
C PHE A 110 10.40 -25.64 16.24
N ARG A 111 11.31 -25.99 15.31
CA ARG A 111 10.94 -26.74 14.09
C ARG A 111 10.40 -28.14 14.40
N THR A 112 10.94 -28.80 15.41
CA THR A 112 10.51 -30.16 15.78
C THR A 112 9.14 -30.13 16.45
N GLU A 113 8.87 -29.15 17.30
CA GLU A 113 7.59 -28.92 17.98
C GLU A 113 6.50 -28.41 17.02
N ALA A 114 6.86 -27.54 16.07
CA ALA A 114 5.95 -26.94 15.07
C ALA A 114 5.46 -27.91 13.98
N ASN A 115 5.99 -29.15 13.91
CA ASN A 115 5.46 -30.19 13.03
C ASN A 115 4.13 -30.79 13.55
N SER A 116 3.71 -30.43 14.76
CA SER A 116 2.31 -30.57 15.15
C SER A 116 1.51 -29.51 14.41
N VAL A 117 0.55 -29.92 13.57
CA VAL A 117 -0.38 -28.99 12.90
C VAL A 117 -0.99 -28.11 13.99
N CYS A 118 -0.65 -26.82 14.01
CA CYS A 118 -1.25 -25.87 14.92
C CYS A 118 -2.75 -25.78 14.58
N LYS A 119 -3.56 -26.48 15.37
CA LYS A 119 -5.02 -26.53 15.22
C LYS A 119 -5.73 -25.42 15.99
N ASP A 120 -4.96 -24.54 16.63
CA ASP A 120 -5.47 -23.59 17.62
C ASP A 120 -5.79 -22.21 17.03
N PHE A 121 -5.74 -22.06 15.71
CA PHE A 121 -6.18 -20.83 15.07
C PHE A 121 -7.64 -20.92 14.67
N ASP A 122 -8.47 -20.11 15.34
CA ASP A 122 -9.83 -19.88 14.87
C ASP A 122 -9.78 -19.28 13.46
N PRO A 123 -10.57 -19.81 12.50
CA PRO A 123 -10.60 -19.27 11.16
C PRO A 123 -11.11 -17.82 11.21
N PRO A 124 -10.52 -16.90 10.42
CA PRO A 124 -10.97 -15.51 10.40
C PRO A 124 -12.44 -15.46 9.97
N LEU A 125 -13.24 -14.67 10.69
CA LEU A 125 -14.63 -14.46 10.33
C LEU A 125 -14.71 -13.50 9.13
N PRO A 126 -15.68 -13.68 8.21
CA PRO A 126 -15.90 -12.75 7.12
C PRO A 126 -16.11 -11.30 7.57
N SER A 127 -16.65 -11.09 8.77
CA SER A 127 -16.82 -9.77 9.39
C SER A 127 -15.48 -9.10 9.69
N GLU A 128 -14.49 -9.86 10.17
CA GLU A 128 -13.15 -9.34 10.49
C GLU A 128 -12.42 -8.89 9.22
N VAL A 129 -12.50 -9.71 8.16
CA VAL A 129 -11.97 -9.35 6.83
C VAL A 129 -12.66 -8.10 6.30
N LEU A 130 -13.98 -8.02 6.42
CA LEU A 130 -14.75 -6.86 5.98
C LEU A 130 -14.37 -5.59 6.75
N ASP A 131 -14.16 -5.69 8.05
CA ASP A 131 -13.78 -4.54 8.88
C ASP A 131 -12.34 -4.09 8.61
N CYS A 132 -11.42 -5.02 8.33
CA CYS A 132 -10.10 -4.71 7.79
C CYS A 132 -10.19 -3.96 6.46
N ILE A 133 -11.02 -4.43 5.52
CA ILE A 133 -11.23 -3.77 4.23
C ILE A 133 -11.78 -2.35 4.44
N LYS A 134 -12.74 -2.17 5.35
CA LYS A 134 -13.31 -0.86 5.67
C LYS A 134 -12.29 0.09 6.29
N SER A 135 -11.34 -0.41 7.09
CA SER A 135 -10.31 0.41 7.74
C SER A 135 -9.20 0.87 6.79
N LEU A 136 -9.06 0.25 5.60
CA LEU A 136 -8.05 0.64 4.61
C LEU A 136 -8.13 2.12 4.22
N SER A 137 -6.97 2.77 4.09
CA SER A 137 -6.90 4.13 3.54
C SER A 137 -6.89 4.10 2.02
N ILE A 138 -7.80 4.86 1.40
CA ILE A 138 -8.06 4.79 -0.06
C ILE A 138 -6.87 5.30 -0.89
N ASN A 139 -6.07 6.22 -0.35
CA ASN A 139 -4.99 6.90 -1.07
C ASN A 139 -3.61 6.22 -0.89
N LYS A 140 -3.58 4.91 -0.65
CA LYS A 140 -2.32 4.14 -0.56
C LYS A 140 -1.92 3.62 -1.93
N ALA A 141 -0.61 3.55 -2.16
CA ALA A 141 -0.05 2.97 -3.38
C ALA A 141 -0.36 1.46 -3.43
N PRO A 142 -0.75 0.93 -4.61
CA PRO A 142 -0.95 -0.50 -4.80
C PRO A 142 0.39 -1.26 -4.77
N GLY A 143 0.31 -2.58 -4.61
CA GLY A 143 1.46 -3.46 -4.81
C GLY A 143 1.70 -3.76 -6.30
N ILE A 144 2.49 -4.79 -6.56
CA ILE A 144 2.85 -5.24 -7.93
C ILE A 144 1.63 -5.68 -8.77
N ASP A 145 0.53 -6.03 -8.12
CA ASP A 145 -0.73 -6.44 -8.74
C ASP A 145 -1.56 -5.25 -9.27
N GLY A 146 -1.20 -4.01 -8.92
CA GLY A 146 -1.94 -2.81 -9.31
C GLY A 146 -3.29 -2.64 -8.59
N ILE A 147 -3.65 -3.53 -7.65
CA ILE A 147 -4.94 -3.50 -6.96
C ILE A 147 -4.86 -2.49 -5.81
N ASN A 148 -5.52 -1.34 -5.99
CA ASN A 148 -5.56 -0.29 -4.97
C ASN A 148 -6.68 -0.53 -3.94
N ASN A 149 -6.55 0.15 -2.79
CA ASN A 149 -7.52 0.03 -1.70
C ASN A 149 -8.94 0.50 -2.08
N LYS A 150 -9.07 1.43 -3.05
CA LYS A 150 -10.39 1.85 -3.55
C LYS A 150 -11.10 0.68 -4.22
N MET A 151 -10.41 -0.09 -5.05
CA MET A 151 -10.96 -1.27 -5.72
C MET A 151 -11.39 -2.31 -4.69
N ILE A 152 -10.55 -2.58 -3.68
CA ILE A 152 -10.83 -3.58 -2.63
C ILE A 152 -12.09 -3.21 -1.83
N LYS A 153 -12.27 -1.93 -1.50
CA LYS A 153 -13.48 -1.46 -0.81
C LYS A 153 -14.77 -1.59 -1.61
N ASN A 154 -14.67 -1.70 -2.94
CA ASN A 154 -15.81 -1.87 -3.83
C ASN A 154 -16.01 -3.34 -4.25
N LEU A 155 -15.29 -4.28 -3.63
CA LEU A 155 -15.48 -5.70 -3.93
C LEU A 155 -16.86 -6.19 -3.44
N PRO A 156 -17.51 -7.07 -4.21
CA PRO A 156 -18.77 -7.67 -3.79
C PRO A 156 -18.55 -8.66 -2.64
N LEU A 157 -19.60 -8.89 -1.85
CA LEU A 157 -19.54 -9.75 -0.65
C LEU A 157 -19.03 -11.17 -0.94
N HIS A 158 -19.37 -11.75 -2.09
CA HIS A 158 -18.88 -13.08 -2.46
C HIS A 158 -17.36 -13.13 -2.57
N THR A 159 -16.72 -12.05 -3.05
CA THR A 159 -15.25 -11.98 -3.12
C THR A 159 -14.62 -11.88 -1.75
N ILE A 160 -15.29 -11.22 -0.80
CA ILE A 160 -14.83 -11.14 0.60
C ILE A 160 -14.84 -12.53 1.24
N LEU A 161 -15.86 -13.35 0.97
CA LEU A 161 -15.91 -14.75 1.40
C LEU A 161 -14.75 -15.57 0.80
N THR A 162 -14.45 -15.36 -0.48
CA THR A 162 -13.29 -16.00 -1.14
C THR A 162 -11.97 -15.59 -0.48
N ILE A 163 -11.77 -14.30 -0.22
CA ILE A 163 -10.56 -13.79 0.48
C ILE A 163 -10.45 -14.43 1.87
N THR A 164 -11.55 -14.47 2.62
CA THR A 164 -11.60 -15.12 3.95
C THR A 164 -11.16 -16.58 3.86
N THR A 165 -11.65 -17.31 2.85
CA THR A 165 -11.28 -18.71 2.61
C THR A 165 -9.79 -18.85 2.29
N ILE A 166 -9.23 -17.95 1.48
CA ILE A 166 -7.79 -17.94 1.17
C ILE A 166 -6.98 -17.73 2.46
N ILE A 167 -7.33 -16.75 3.29
CA ILE A 167 -6.60 -16.45 4.54
C ILE A 167 -6.68 -17.64 5.51
N HIS A 168 -7.85 -18.25 5.66
CA HIS A 168 -8.00 -19.47 6.43
C HIS A 168 -7.11 -20.61 5.89
N LYS A 169 -6.97 -20.74 4.57
CA LYS A 169 -6.05 -21.72 3.96
C LYS A 169 -4.58 -21.37 4.18
N ILE A 170 -4.22 -20.10 4.21
CA ILE A 170 -2.85 -19.66 4.55
C ILE A 170 -2.49 -20.13 5.96
N MET A 171 -3.38 -19.91 6.93
CA MET A 171 -3.17 -20.29 8.33
C MET A 171 -3.14 -21.81 8.50
N THR A 172 -4.11 -22.53 7.93
CA THR A 172 -4.20 -24.00 8.09
C THR A 172 -3.13 -24.78 7.35
N LEU A 173 -2.64 -24.28 6.21
CA LEU A 173 -1.58 -24.93 5.45
C LEU A 173 -0.18 -24.44 5.83
N GLY A 174 -0.08 -23.37 6.65
CA GLY A 174 1.20 -22.70 6.91
C GLY A 174 1.87 -22.15 5.65
N HIS A 175 1.11 -21.94 4.57
CA HIS A 175 1.65 -21.57 3.26
C HIS A 175 1.13 -20.21 2.82
N PHE A 176 2.00 -19.21 2.84
CA PHE A 176 1.68 -17.87 2.35
C PHE A 176 2.03 -17.72 0.85
N PRO A 177 1.08 -17.32 -0.02
CA PRO A 177 1.28 -17.22 -1.46
C PRO A 177 2.46 -16.33 -1.85
N THR A 178 3.33 -16.82 -2.73
CA THR A 178 4.49 -16.05 -3.21
C THR A 178 4.09 -14.71 -3.81
N ARG A 179 3.00 -14.67 -4.60
CA ARG A 179 2.47 -13.43 -5.19
C ARG A 179 2.09 -12.38 -4.16
N TRP A 180 1.64 -12.78 -2.97
CA TRP A 180 1.30 -11.85 -1.90
C TRP A 180 2.56 -11.39 -1.14
N LYS A 181 3.62 -12.21 -1.09
CA LYS A 181 4.94 -11.84 -0.51
C LYS A 181 5.80 -10.98 -1.44
N THR A 182 5.52 -10.95 -2.74
CA THR A 182 6.31 -10.17 -3.70
C THR A 182 5.97 -8.69 -3.58
N ALA A 183 6.95 -7.88 -3.15
CA ALA A 183 6.82 -6.44 -3.05
C ALA A 183 7.52 -5.72 -4.21
N THR A 184 6.98 -4.57 -4.62
CA THR A 184 7.73 -3.60 -5.44
C THR A 184 8.54 -2.71 -4.51
N VAL A 185 9.87 -2.73 -4.64
CA VAL A 185 10.76 -1.88 -3.84
C VAL A 185 10.88 -0.51 -4.49
N VAL A 186 10.44 0.53 -3.77
CA VAL A 186 10.51 1.92 -4.21
C VAL A 186 11.58 2.66 -3.40
N PRO A 187 12.67 3.14 -4.03
CA PRO A 187 13.70 3.91 -3.34
C PRO A 187 13.19 5.33 -3.03
N ILE A 188 13.40 5.79 -1.80
CA ILE A 188 13.07 7.15 -1.37
C ILE A 188 14.32 7.83 -0.83
N LEU A 189 14.63 9.01 -1.38
CA LEU A 189 15.76 9.82 -0.92
C LEU A 189 15.60 10.23 0.54
N LYS A 190 16.64 10.02 1.34
CA LYS A 190 16.73 10.50 2.73
C LYS A 190 16.80 12.05 2.73
N PRO A 191 16.08 12.75 3.61
CA PRO A 191 16.12 14.21 3.66
C PRO A 191 17.55 14.76 3.83
N GLY A 192 17.92 15.74 3.00
CA GLY A 192 19.23 16.42 3.08
C GLY A 192 20.44 15.58 2.64
N LYS A 193 20.24 14.41 2.01
CA LYS A 193 21.32 13.57 1.49
C LYS A 193 21.52 13.77 -0.02
N ASP A 194 22.73 13.44 -0.49
CA ASP A 194 23.11 13.56 -1.90
C ASP A 194 22.28 12.59 -2.76
N PRO A 195 21.50 13.06 -3.73
CA PRO A 195 20.66 12.21 -4.55
C PRO A 195 21.43 11.38 -5.60
N THR A 196 22.72 11.64 -5.81
CA THR A 196 23.58 10.86 -6.73
C THR A 196 24.19 9.63 -6.05
N ASP A 197 24.20 9.59 -4.72
CA ASP A 197 24.71 8.46 -3.92
C ASP A 197 23.60 7.42 -3.68
N THR A 198 23.88 6.16 -4.02
CA THR A 198 22.95 5.04 -3.83
C THR A 198 22.60 4.80 -2.36
N THR A 199 23.53 5.06 -1.44
CA THR A 199 23.34 4.87 0.01
C THR A 199 22.42 5.93 0.63
N SER A 200 22.16 7.03 -0.10
CA SER A 200 21.23 8.09 0.31
C SER A 200 19.76 7.70 0.21
N TYR A 201 19.44 6.55 -0.40
CA TYR A 201 18.07 6.08 -0.55
C TYR A 201 17.71 5.06 0.54
N ARG A 202 16.44 5.04 0.94
CA ARG A 202 15.84 3.99 1.76
C ARG A 202 14.80 3.22 0.94
N PRO A 203 14.73 1.88 1.05
CA PRO A 203 13.72 1.12 0.35
C PRO A 203 12.37 1.25 1.05
N ILE A 204 11.29 1.38 0.27
CA ILE A 204 9.92 1.14 0.73
C ILE A 204 9.34 -0.03 -0.07
N SER A 205 8.98 -1.09 0.63
CA SER A 205 8.35 -2.27 0.04
C SER A 205 6.84 -2.07 -0.12
N LEU A 206 6.37 -2.03 -1.37
CA LEU A 206 4.95 -1.99 -1.71
C LEU A 206 4.42 -3.42 -1.90
N LEU A 207 3.95 -4.01 -0.82
CA LEU A 207 3.24 -5.30 -0.83
C LEU A 207 1.80 -5.15 -1.37
N PRO A 208 1.26 -6.18 -2.05
CA PRO A 208 -0.15 -6.30 -2.37
C PRO A 208 -1.04 -6.01 -1.16
N SER A 209 -2.12 -5.27 -1.39
CA SER A 209 -3.03 -4.85 -0.32
C SER A 209 -3.73 -6.04 0.36
N LEU A 210 -3.99 -7.11 -0.40
CA LEU A 210 -4.52 -8.38 0.15
C LEU A 210 -3.51 -9.08 1.07
N SER A 211 -2.20 -8.99 0.78
CA SER A 211 -1.16 -9.50 1.69
C SER A 211 -1.25 -8.82 3.05
N LYS A 212 -1.38 -7.49 3.06
CA LYS A 212 -1.47 -6.69 4.29
C LYS A 212 -2.75 -6.98 5.07
N ILE A 213 -3.86 -7.30 4.39
CA ILE A 213 -5.09 -7.75 5.06
C ILE A 213 -4.86 -9.10 5.74
N ALA A 214 -4.21 -10.05 5.05
CA ALA A 214 -3.89 -11.35 5.62
C ALA A 214 -2.94 -11.22 6.82
N GLU A 215 -1.85 -10.46 6.69
CA GLU A 215 -0.89 -10.18 7.77
C GLU A 215 -1.52 -9.48 8.99
N HIS A 216 -2.63 -8.75 8.81
CA HIS A 216 -3.31 -8.11 9.93
C HIS A 216 -4.19 -9.09 10.72
N LEU A 217 -4.60 -10.20 10.09
CA LEU A 217 -5.50 -11.21 10.65
C LEU A 217 -4.76 -12.44 11.19
N ILE A 218 -3.47 -12.57 10.89
CA ILE A 218 -2.56 -13.63 11.34
C ILE A 218 -1.71 -13.06 12.49
#